data_AF-A0ABD1JXD2-F1
#
_entry.id   AF-A0ABD1JXD2-F1
#
_cell.length_a   1.000
_cell.length_b   1.000
_cell.length_c   1.000
_cell.angle_alpha   90.00
_cell.angle_beta   90.00
_cell.angle_gamma   90.00
#
_symmetry.space_group_name_H-M   'P 1'
#
loop_
_entity.id
_entity.type
_entity.pdbx_description
1 polymer ?
#
loop_
_entity_poly.entity_id
_entity_poly.type
_entity_poly.pdbx_seq_one_letter_code
_entity_poly.pdbx_strand_id
1 'polypeptide(L)'
;MNSNETSSAAELGFLCCQPVATCVYLSPSEHGKLQDTCKFSWAKVFRGKKVQGEYDIKVEQADFSEVNLVAYANSTCNVDLQVIRNGTKVVRSFKPDFVLVRQHAYSMAKNEDFRNMIIGLQYAGVPSVNSLESIYNLCDKPWAFAQLINTCKKLGPDQFPLIEQTYYPNHKDMVSS
;
A
#
# COMPACT_ATOMS: atom_id res chain seq x y z
N MET A 1 -34.60 19.35 -29.99
CA MET A 1 -35.10 18.12 -29.35
C MET A 1 -34.13 16.99 -29.69
N ASN A 2 -33.90 16.09 -28.73
CA ASN A 2 -33.39 14.71 -28.80
C ASN A 2 -33.65 13.99 -30.16
N SER A 3 -32.95 12.94 -30.61
CA SER A 3 -31.74 12.20 -30.17
C SER A 3 -31.33 11.23 -31.35
N ASN A 4 -30.47 10.20 -31.29
CA ASN A 4 -29.74 9.53 -30.19
C ASN A 4 -28.46 8.80 -30.69
N GLU A 5 -27.76 8.14 -29.76
CA GLU A 5 -26.96 6.91 -29.94
C GLU A 5 -25.81 6.85 -30.96
N THR A 6 -24.58 6.82 -30.43
CA THR A 6 -23.68 5.67 -30.66
C THR A 6 -22.68 5.48 -29.51
N SER A 7 -22.97 4.50 -28.67
CA SER A 7 -22.06 3.74 -27.78
C SER A 7 -20.83 4.46 -27.16
N SER A 8 -21.00 5.01 -25.96
CA SER A 8 -19.88 5.17 -25.03
C SER A 8 -19.58 3.81 -24.38
N ALA A 9 -18.46 3.20 -24.76
CA ALA A 9 -18.02 1.90 -24.22
C ALA A 9 -16.48 1.85 -24.08
N ALA A 10 -15.89 2.89 -23.45
CA ALA A 10 -14.45 2.93 -23.16
C ALA A 10 -14.10 3.65 -21.85
N GLU A 11 -15.05 3.89 -20.93
CA GLU A 11 -14.71 4.07 -19.52
C GLU A 11 -14.38 2.71 -18.90
N LEU A 12 -13.20 2.19 -19.23
CA LEU A 12 -12.58 1.08 -18.52
C LEU A 12 -12.15 1.56 -17.14
N GLY A 13 -13.13 1.65 -16.24
CA GLY A 13 -12.97 1.93 -14.81
C GLY A 13 -12.25 0.79 -14.07
N PHE A 14 -11.01 0.51 -14.47
CA PHE A 14 -10.14 -0.46 -13.81
C PHE A 14 -9.69 0.10 -12.45
N LEU A 15 -10.23 -0.50 -11.39
CA LEU A 15 -9.79 -0.41 -10.00
C LEU A 15 -9.73 1.00 -9.37
N CYS A 16 -10.89 1.52 -8.95
CA CYS A 16 -10.97 2.48 -7.84
C CYS A 16 -11.62 1.88 -6.57
N CYS A 17 -11.30 0.63 -6.25
CA CYS A 17 -11.43 0.12 -4.88
C CYS A 17 -10.13 0.42 -4.13
N GLN A 18 -9.92 1.68 -3.74
CA GLN A 18 -8.82 2.10 -2.87
C GLN A 18 -8.92 1.36 -1.53
N PRO A 19 -8.04 0.39 -1.23
CA PRO A 19 -8.40 -0.64 -0.28
C PRO A 19 -7.78 -0.33 1.09
N VAL A 20 -8.62 -0.04 2.09
CA VAL A 20 -8.23 0.55 3.39
C VAL A 20 -7.49 -0.46 4.32
N ALA A 21 -6.71 0.09 5.25
CA ALA A 21 -5.87 -0.41 6.39
C ALA A 21 -5.97 -1.84 7.06
N THR A 22 -4.97 -2.18 7.89
CA THR A 22 -5.02 -2.91 9.21
C THR A 22 -4.78 -4.42 9.47
N CYS A 23 -3.60 -4.66 10.06
CA CYS A 23 -3.31 -5.32 11.34
C CYS A 23 -1.83 -4.98 11.59
N VAL A 24 -1.45 -4.35 12.72
CA VAL A 24 -0.27 -3.45 12.84
C VAL A 24 0.00 -2.68 11.56
N TYR A 25 -0.63 -1.51 11.43
CA TYR A 25 -0.61 -0.85 10.13
C TYR A 25 -0.75 0.67 10.19
N LEU A 26 -0.28 1.25 9.09
CA LEU A 26 0.19 2.58 8.84
C LEU A 26 -0.79 3.30 7.89
N SER A 27 -1.87 3.81 8.47
CA SER A 27 -2.80 4.86 8.00
C SER A 27 -2.09 5.96 7.18
N PRO A 28 -2.82 6.87 6.50
CA PRO A 28 -2.23 8.02 5.84
C PRO A 28 -2.59 9.36 6.49
N SER A 29 -1.59 10.21 6.71
CA SER A 29 -1.77 11.60 7.13
C SER A 29 -2.43 12.42 6.00
N GLU A 30 -3.45 13.20 6.35
CA GLU A 30 -4.10 14.12 5.41
C GLU A 30 -3.11 15.17 4.86
N HIS A 31 -3.16 15.47 3.56
CA HIS A 31 -3.06 16.81 2.94
C HIS A 31 -3.27 16.70 1.41
N GLY A 32 -4.52 16.69 0.93
CA GLY A 32 -4.76 16.51 -0.52
C GLY A 32 -6.19 16.56 -1.07
N LYS A 33 -7.18 17.09 -0.34
CA LYS A 33 -8.57 17.38 -0.80
C LYS A 33 -9.25 16.35 -1.73
N LEU A 34 -9.93 15.37 -1.12
CA LEU A 34 -11.31 14.98 -1.51
C LEU A 34 -11.98 14.29 -0.31
N GLN A 35 -13.25 14.59 -0.09
CA GLN A 35 -13.86 14.59 1.25
C GLN A 35 -14.78 13.37 1.50
N ASP A 36 -14.22 12.18 1.74
CA ASP A 36 -15.03 11.05 2.30
C ASP A 36 -14.30 9.87 3.00
N THR A 37 -12.97 9.90 3.23
CA THR A 37 -12.21 8.69 3.67
C THR A 37 -12.00 8.48 5.18
N CYS A 38 -12.24 9.49 6.03
CA CYS A 38 -11.76 9.51 7.43
C CYS A 38 -12.60 8.73 8.49
N LYS A 39 -13.14 7.53 8.19
CA LYS A 39 -13.99 6.78 9.17
C LYS A 39 -13.78 5.26 9.34
N PHE A 40 -12.89 4.60 8.59
CA PHE A 40 -12.75 3.14 8.71
C PHE A 40 -11.85 2.72 9.89
N SER A 41 -12.46 2.43 11.04
CA SER A 41 -11.76 1.95 12.24
C SER A 41 -11.70 0.42 12.28
N TRP A 42 -10.53 -0.13 12.00
CA TRP A 42 -10.33 -1.57 11.93
C TRP A 42 -10.27 -2.27 13.29
N ALA A 43 -9.95 -1.54 14.35
CA ALA A 43 -10.18 -1.97 15.73
C ALA A 43 -11.68 -2.23 16.03
N LYS A 44 -12.62 -1.76 15.19
CA LYS A 44 -14.03 -2.18 15.23
C LYS A 44 -14.27 -3.45 14.41
N VAL A 45 -13.63 -3.60 13.24
CA VAL A 45 -13.79 -4.78 12.37
C VAL A 45 -13.23 -6.06 13.00
N PHE A 46 -12.06 -5.97 13.64
CA PHE A 46 -11.45 -7.09 14.37
C PHE A 46 -11.95 -7.23 15.81
N ARG A 47 -12.89 -6.38 16.28
CA ARG A 47 -13.41 -6.46 17.65
C ARG A 47 -14.09 -7.82 17.88
N GLY A 48 -13.66 -8.54 18.91
CA GLY A 48 -14.19 -9.86 19.24
C GLY A 48 -13.87 -10.95 18.20
N LYS A 49 -13.00 -10.67 17.22
CA LYS A 49 -12.43 -11.69 16.36
C LYS A 49 -11.26 -12.36 17.09
N LYS A 50 -11.20 -13.69 17.00
CA LYS A 50 -10.17 -14.51 17.63
C LYS A 50 -9.48 -15.40 16.59
N VAL A 51 -8.17 -15.59 16.73
CA VAL A 51 -7.43 -16.60 15.97
C VAL A 51 -7.66 -17.95 16.63
N GLN A 52 -8.01 -18.97 15.84
CA GLN A 52 -8.37 -20.33 16.30
C GLN A 52 -9.50 -20.39 17.36
N GLY A 53 -10.26 -19.30 17.55
CA GLY A 53 -11.29 -19.21 18.58
C GLY A 53 -10.77 -18.92 19.99
N GLU A 54 -9.45 -18.87 20.20
CA GLU A 54 -8.83 -18.69 21.52
C GLU A 54 -8.18 -17.31 21.66
N TYR A 55 -7.26 -16.96 20.75
CA TYR A 55 -6.38 -15.79 20.87
C TYR A 55 -7.06 -14.50 20.41
N ASP A 56 -7.15 -13.50 21.27
CA ASP A 56 -7.71 -12.18 20.94
C ASP A 56 -6.79 -11.38 20.01
N ILE A 57 -7.38 -10.72 19.01
CA ILE A 57 -6.66 -9.86 18.07
C ILE A 57 -6.54 -8.45 18.65
N LYS A 58 -5.31 -8.06 19.01
CA LYS A 58 -4.98 -6.67 19.38
C LYS A 58 -4.63 -5.87 18.13
N VAL A 59 -5.29 -4.73 17.94
CA VAL A 59 -5.08 -3.86 16.77
C VAL A 59 -4.29 -2.61 17.16
N GLU A 60 -3.16 -2.39 16.50
CA GLU A 60 -2.43 -1.12 16.46
C GLU A 60 -2.61 -0.49 15.07
N GLN A 61 -3.02 0.78 15.04
CA GLN A 61 -3.14 1.58 13.82
C GLN A 61 -2.39 2.90 14.05
N ALA A 62 -1.48 3.22 13.15
CA ALA A 62 -0.51 4.32 13.14
C ALA A 62 -0.40 4.87 11.70
N ASP A 63 0.63 5.62 11.31
CA ASP A 63 0.92 6.12 9.94
C ASP A 63 2.37 5.76 9.53
N PHE A 64 2.76 5.62 8.25
CA PHE A 64 4.17 5.30 7.91
C PHE A 64 5.12 6.40 8.41
N SER A 65 4.62 7.64 8.45
CA SER A 65 5.30 8.82 9.00
C SER A 65 5.35 8.87 10.54
N GLU A 66 4.54 8.06 11.23
CA GLU A 66 4.45 8.00 12.70
C GLU A 66 5.27 6.85 13.31
N VAL A 67 5.81 5.93 12.51
CA VAL A 67 6.56 4.78 13.02
C VAL A 67 8.04 4.80 12.65
N ASN A 68 8.80 4.12 13.49
CA ASN A 68 10.12 3.61 13.16
C ASN A 68 10.20 2.15 13.63
N LEU A 69 11.25 1.42 13.23
CA LEU A 69 11.47 0.06 13.70
C LEU A 69 12.95 -0.24 13.91
N VAL A 70 13.21 -1.24 14.77
CA VAL A 70 14.51 -1.90 14.89
C VAL A 70 14.31 -3.39 14.68
N ALA A 71 14.96 -3.92 13.65
CA ALA A 71 14.90 -5.32 13.25
C ALA A 71 16.24 -6.02 13.53
N TYR A 72 16.17 -7.25 14.03
CA TYR A 72 17.32 -8.05 14.42
C TYR A 72 17.35 -9.38 13.65
N ALA A 73 18.55 -9.90 13.37
CA ALA A 73 18.75 -11.12 12.59
C ALA A 73 18.19 -12.41 13.25
N ASN A 74 17.76 -12.33 14.51
CA ASN A 74 17.05 -13.40 15.23
C ASN A 74 15.52 -13.35 15.01
N SER A 75 15.06 -12.75 13.91
CA SER A 75 13.64 -12.58 13.56
C SER A 75 12.82 -11.81 14.59
N THR A 76 13.43 -10.83 15.28
CA THR A 76 12.68 -9.92 16.17
C THR A 76 12.59 -8.52 15.58
N CYS A 77 11.39 -7.93 15.63
CA CYS A 77 11.10 -6.54 15.26
C CYS A 77 10.52 -5.82 16.47
N ASN A 78 11.09 -4.68 16.86
CA ASN A 78 10.41 -3.70 17.71
C ASN A 78 9.96 -2.55 16.81
N VAL A 79 8.68 -2.22 16.84
CA VAL A 79 8.10 -1.05 16.17
C VAL A 79 7.84 0.02 17.22
N ASP A 80 8.37 1.21 16.99
CA ASP A 80 8.17 2.40 17.80
C ASP A 80 7.14 3.28 17.12
N LEU A 81 6.02 3.53 17.80
CA LEU A 81 4.95 4.42 17.33
C LEU A 81 5.00 5.75 18.09
N GLN A 82 5.23 6.84 17.36
CA GLN A 82 5.20 8.22 17.85
C GLN A 82 3.82 8.84 17.68
N VAL A 83 3.13 9.12 18.79
CA VAL A 83 1.82 9.79 18.80
C VAL A 83 1.94 11.13 19.52
N ILE A 84 1.35 12.19 18.97
CA ILE A 84 1.23 13.47 19.66
C ILE A 84 -0.02 13.44 20.54
N ARG A 85 0.16 13.60 21.86
CA ARG A 85 -0.93 13.73 22.84
C ARG A 85 -0.78 15.04 23.59
N ASN A 86 -1.78 15.92 23.50
CA ASN A 86 -1.79 17.23 24.16
C ASN A 86 -0.49 18.04 23.90
N GLY A 87 -0.02 18.05 22.65
CA GLY A 87 1.23 18.71 22.24
C GLY A 87 2.53 17.97 22.62
N THR A 88 2.46 16.94 23.46
CA THR A 88 3.63 16.12 23.85
C THR A 88 3.80 14.94 22.91
N LYS A 89 5.02 14.73 22.38
CA LYS A 89 5.37 13.51 21.64
C LYS A 89 5.53 12.35 22.62
N VAL A 90 4.68 11.33 22.49
CA VAL A 90 4.74 10.09 23.27
C VAL A 90 5.13 8.96 22.32
N VAL A 91 6.18 8.22 22.66
CA VAL A 91 6.59 7.01 21.94
C VAL A 91 6.10 5.78 22.68
N ARG A 92 5.56 4.80 21.96
CA ARG A 92 5.15 3.50 22.48
C ARG A 92 5.69 2.39 21.58
N SER A 93 6.42 1.45 22.18
CA SER A 93 7.03 0.33 21.47
C SER A 93 6.17 -0.94 21.58
N PHE A 94 6.14 -1.75 20.53
CA PHE A 94 5.51 -3.07 20.54
C PHE A 94 6.17 -4.00 19.49
N LYS A 95 5.85 -5.29 19.55
CA LYS A 95 6.34 -6.29 18.58
C LYS A 95 5.17 -6.77 17.71
N PRO A 96 5.24 -6.67 16.38
CA PRO A 96 4.19 -7.17 15.49
C PRO A 96 4.34 -8.66 15.21
N ASP A 97 3.26 -9.43 15.41
CA ASP A 97 3.16 -10.82 14.93
C ASP A 97 2.75 -10.90 13.44
N PHE A 98 2.14 -9.82 12.91
CA PHE A 98 1.62 -9.74 11.54
C PHE A 98 1.43 -8.26 11.10
N VAL A 99 1.56 -7.96 9.81
CA VAL A 99 1.34 -6.63 9.20
C VAL A 99 0.37 -6.69 7.99
N LEU A 100 -0.63 -5.81 7.87
CA LEU A 100 -1.43 -5.65 6.63
C LEU A 100 -1.15 -4.28 6.00
N VAL A 101 -0.35 -4.19 4.93
CA VAL A 101 0.05 -2.92 4.29
C VAL A 101 -0.94 -2.45 3.23
N ARG A 102 -1.35 -1.17 3.35
CA ARG A 102 -2.44 -0.52 2.58
C ARG A 102 -2.16 0.96 2.24
N GLN A 103 -0.96 1.44 2.54
CA GLN A 103 -0.43 2.76 2.18
C GLN A 103 0.70 2.51 1.20
N HIS A 104 0.87 3.41 0.24
CA HIS A 104 1.98 3.31 -0.70
C HIS A 104 3.30 3.43 0.08
N ALA A 105 4.12 2.37 0.01
CA ALA A 105 5.45 2.36 0.63
C ALA A 105 6.46 3.27 -0.09
N TYR A 106 6.09 3.78 -1.27
CA TYR A 106 6.88 4.72 -2.04
C TYR A 106 5.99 5.64 -2.89
N SER A 107 6.40 6.90 -2.96
CA SER A 107 5.89 7.94 -3.85
C SER A 107 7.03 8.92 -4.14
N MET A 108 6.96 9.60 -5.29
CA MET A 108 7.96 10.61 -5.67
C MET A 108 7.76 11.95 -4.96
N ALA A 109 6.69 12.10 -4.16
CA ALA A 109 6.50 13.30 -3.36
C ALA A 109 7.49 13.35 -2.17
N LYS A 110 7.74 14.56 -1.67
CA LYS A 110 8.70 14.79 -0.61
C LYS A 110 8.28 14.08 0.69
N ASN A 111 9.20 13.30 1.25
CA ASN A 111 9.04 12.50 2.48
C ASN A 111 8.08 11.29 2.37
N GLU A 112 7.77 10.81 1.17
CA GLU A 112 6.92 9.61 0.95
C GLU A 112 7.71 8.37 0.50
N ASP A 113 8.95 8.20 0.97
CA ASP A 113 9.75 6.97 0.75
C ASP A 113 9.89 6.19 2.06
N PHE A 114 9.14 5.09 2.15
CA PHE A 114 9.06 4.19 3.30
C PHE A 114 9.56 2.77 2.97
N ARG A 115 10.31 2.61 1.86
CA ARG A 115 10.86 1.31 1.44
C ARG A 115 11.80 0.71 2.48
N ASN A 116 12.48 1.55 3.25
CA ASN A 116 13.27 1.16 4.42
C ASN A 116 12.44 0.43 5.50
N MET A 117 11.19 0.82 5.73
CA MET A 117 10.29 0.14 6.68
C MET A 117 9.89 -1.24 6.15
N ILE A 118 9.59 -1.36 4.85
CA ILE A 118 9.30 -2.65 4.21
C ILE A 118 10.50 -3.60 4.31
N ILE A 119 11.71 -3.10 4.02
CA ILE A 119 12.97 -3.86 4.18
C ILE A 119 13.13 -4.31 5.63
N GLY A 120 12.91 -3.43 6.62
CA GLY A 120 13.04 -3.75 8.03
C GLY A 120 12.07 -4.83 8.53
N LEU A 121 10.80 -4.75 8.12
CA LEU A 121 9.81 -5.79 8.39
C LEU A 121 10.18 -7.13 7.75
N GLN A 122 10.68 -7.11 6.51
CA GLN A 122 11.12 -8.30 5.79
C GLN A 122 12.38 -8.92 6.44
N TYR A 123 13.30 -8.08 6.90
CA TYR A 123 14.53 -8.50 7.58
C TYR A 123 14.25 -9.20 8.92
N ALA A 124 13.25 -8.74 9.67
CA ALA A 124 12.78 -9.43 10.86
C ALA A 124 11.86 -10.65 10.56
N GLY A 125 11.50 -10.90 9.29
CA GLY A 125 10.62 -12.00 8.90
C GLY A 125 9.16 -11.82 9.31
N VAL A 126 8.69 -10.58 9.49
CA VAL A 126 7.30 -10.31 9.91
C VAL A 126 6.32 -10.69 8.79
N PRO A 127 5.37 -11.62 9.03
CA PRO A 127 4.37 -12.00 8.03
C PRO A 127 3.48 -10.83 7.61
N SER A 128 3.09 -10.77 6.33
CA SER A 128 2.30 -9.65 5.82
C SER A 128 1.31 -9.99 4.70
N VAL A 129 0.25 -9.18 4.60
CA VAL A 129 -0.62 -9.07 3.42
C VAL A 129 -0.57 -7.65 2.85
N ASN A 130 -0.37 -7.45 1.55
CA ASN A 130 0.25 -8.42 0.63
C ASN A 130 1.67 -8.77 1.13
N SER A 131 2.37 -9.72 0.49
CA SER A 131 3.73 -10.05 0.92
C SER A 131 4.63 -8.80 0.84
N LEU A 132 5.54 -8.62 1.79
CA LEU A 132 6.46 -7.46 1.81
C LEU A 132 7.31 -7.40 0.54
N GLU A 133 7.69 -8.56 0.00
CA GLU A 133 8.29 -8.71 -1.33
C GLU A 133 7.42 -8.10 -2.45
N SER A 134 6.11 -8.40 -2.50
CA SER A 134 5.23 -7.83 -3.52
C SER A 134 5.07 -6.31 -3.35
N ILE A 135 5.00 -5.83 -2.09
CA ILE A 135 4.90 -4.40 -1.78
C ILE A 135 6.17 -3.65 -2.20
N TYR A 136 7.34 -4.22 -1.93
CA TYR A 136 8.63 -3.68 -2.35
C TYR A 136 8.72 -3.61 -3.88
N ASN A 137 8.40 -4.71 -4.58
CA ASN A 137 8.39 -4.75 -6.04
C ASN A 137 7.37 -3.77 -6.67
N LEU A 138 6.22 -3.53 -6.04
CA LEU A 138 5.19 -2.61 -6.54
C LEU A 138 5.50 -1.12 -6.31
N CYS A 139 6.65 -0.77 -5.71
CA CYS A 139 7.05 0.62 -5.54
C CYS A 139 7.29 1.33 -6.89
N ASP A 140 7.79 0.62 -7.91
CA ASP A 140 8.01 1.16 -9.24
C ASP A 140 6.87 0.77 -10.21
N LYS A 141 6.04 1.75 -10.59
CA LYS A 141 4.91 1.54 -11.52
C LYS A 141 5.34 0.90 -12.87
N PRO A 142 6.46 1.28 -13.51
CA PRO A 142 6.92 0.61 -14.73
C PRO A 142 7.32 -0.85 -14.51
N TRP A 143 7.87 -1.19 -13.34
CA TRP A 143 8.22 -2.57 -12.98
C TRP A 143 6.96 -3.43 -12.81
N ALA A 144 5.93 -2.89 -12.14
CA ALA A 144 4.62 -3.52 -12.07
C ALA A 144 4.01 -3.73 -13.48
N PHE A 145 4.08 -2.72 -14.34
CA PHE A 145 3.58 -2.79 -15.71
C PHE A 145 4.31 -3.83 -16.58
N ALA A 146 5.62 -4.04 -16.36
CA ALA A 146 6.36 -5.11 -17.04
C ALA A 146 5.80 -6.52 -16.76
N GLN A 147 5.23 -6.77 -15.57
CA GLN A 147 4.54 -8.03 -15.28
C GLN A 147 3.21 -8.17 -16.06
N LEU A 148 2.52 -7.05 -16.30
CA LEU A 148 1.32 -7.02 -17.16
C LEU A 148 1.70 -7.30 -18.62
N ILE A 149 2.81 -6.72 -19.12
CA ILE A 149 3.35 -7.03 -20.46
C ILE A 149 3.65 -8.53 -20.60
N ASN A 150 4.30 -9.13 -19.60
CA ASN A 150 4.58 -10.56 -19.58
C ASN A 150 3.31 -11.43 -19.52
N THR A 151 2.22 -10.91 -18.96
CA THR A 151 0.92 -11.58 -18.91
C THR A 151 0.20 -11.48 -20.27
N CYS A 152 0.17 -10.29 -20.88
CA CYS A 152 -0.32 -10.07 -22.24
C CYS A 152 0.37 -10.99 -23.27
N LYS A 153 1.70 -11.07 -23.22
CA LYS A 153 2.50 -11.96 -24.09
C LYS A 153 2.17 -13.46 -23.95
N LYS A 154 1.65 -13.89 -22.80
CA LYS A 154 1.28 -15.30 -22.55
C LYS A 154 -0.15 -15.64 -22.93
N LEU A 155 -1.08 -14.70 -22.72
CA LEU A 155 -2.52 -14.91 -22.91
C LEU A 155 -3.03 -14.41 -24.27
N GLY A 156 -2.29 -13.52 -24.93
CA GLY A 156 -2.72 -12.81 -26.13
C GLY A 156 -3.58 -11.58 -25.81
N PRO A 157 -3.57 -10.56 -26.70
CA PRO A 157 -4.32 -9.31 -26.47
C PRO A 157 -5.83 -9.53 -26.41
N ASP A 158 -6.37 -10.55 -27.08
CA ASP A 158 -7.80 -10.87 -27.07
C ASP A 158 -8.30 -11.34 -25.70
N GLN A 159 -7.43 -11.93 -24.88
CA GLN A 159 -7.73 -12.40 -23.52
C GLN A 159 -7.24 -11.44 -22.43
N PHE A 160 -6.18 -10.68 -22.73
CA PHE A 160 -5.60 -9.70 -21.81
C PHE A 160 -5.25 -8.41 -22.59
N PRO A 161 -6.25 -7.55 -22.86
CA PRO A 161 -6.08 -6.34 -23.65
C PRO A 161 -5.33 -5.26 -22.85
N LEU A 162 -4.00 -5.36 -22.83
CA LEU A 162 -3.13 -4.38 -22.20
C LEU A 162 -2.97 -3.15 -23.10
N ILE A 163 -3.13 -1.96 -22.51
CA ILE A 163 -2.89 -0.68 -23.20
C ILE A 163 -1.45 -0.58 -23.72
N GLU A 164 -1.28 -0.04 -24.94
CA GLU A 164 0.04 0.26 -25.47
C GLU A 164 0.69 1.41 -24.66
N GLN A 165 1.91 1.18 -24.17
CA GLN A 165 2.66 2.16 -23.38
C GLN A 165 4.15 2.05 -23.67
N THR A 166 4.80 3.20 -23.87
CA THR A 166 6.25 3.31 -24.02
C THR A 166 6.87 3.75 -22.69
N TYR A 167 7.90 3.03 -22.24
CA TYR A 167 8.69 3.42 -21.07
C TYR A 167 9.96 4.14 -21.53
N TYR A 168 10.19 5.34 -20.97
CA TYR A 168 11.41 6.12 -21.15
C TYR A 168 12.23 6.10 -19.85
N PRO A 169 13.48 5.57 -19.83
CA PRO A 169 14.32 5.57 -18.64
C PRO A 169 14.71 6.98 -18.17
N ASN A 170 14.71 7.95 -19.09
CA ASN A 170 15.06 9.35 -18.86
C ASN A 170 14.45 10.23 -19.97
N HIS A 171 14.53 11.56 -19.81
CA HIS A 171 13.89 12.51 -20.72
C HIS A 171 14.53 12.62 -22.12
N LYS A 172 15.78 12.18 -22.34
CA LYS A 172 16.49 12.37 -23.62
C LYS A 172 15.87 11.55 -24.75
N ASP A 173 15.28 10.42 -24.41
CA ASP A 173 14.67 9.48 -25.35
C ASP A 173 13.22 9.88 -25.69
N MET A 174 12.66 10.87 -24.99
CA MET A 174 11.31 11.40 -25.22
C MET A 174 11.32 12.45 -26.34
N VAL A 175 11.59 12.00 -27.56
CA VAL A 175 11.58 12.86 -28.75
C VAL A 175 10.17 13.32 -29.10
N SER A 176 9.94 14.63 -29.02
CA SER A 176 8.74 15.26 -29.60
C SER A 176 8.84 15.23 -31.12
N SER A 177 7.82 14.67 -31.78
CA SER A 177 7.60 14.82 -33.22
C SER A 177 6.79 16.08 -33.52
#